data_AF-A0A316QAK3-F1
#
_entry.id   AF-A0A316QAK3-F1
#
_cell.length_a   1.000
_cell.length_b   1.000
_cell.length_c   1.000
_cell.angle_alpha   90.00
_cell.angle_beta   90.00
_cell.angle_gamma   90.00
#
_symmetry.space_group_name_H-M   'P 1'
#
loop_
_entity.id
_entity.type
_entity.pdbx_description
1 polymer ?
#
loop_
_entity_poly.entity_id
_entity_poly.type
_entity_poly.pdbx_seq_one_letter_code
_entity_poly.pdbx_strand_id
1 'polypeptide(L)'
;MTMTKREEVFYKNLIISDEDKIRAEKSLKSKGVEKHILIKERLLNWSTSESIEYEKVASTYRYDKRIRYTLFKYISYLEELYRAVILDNYVVDVRQKFWIKDLREQLKAYSNNLNDALEHIDFSALLIQCQRLPKEVKALCGFPKIKHLNDDSIALKELRNAVMHNKFLLLYRGYDICYVDGVDDGKSASLKANILNLIQFLPPEVGEQCAKDINVCNEDRNEEDETKWDLPSQIVITIDA
;
A
#
# COMPACT_ATOMS: atom_id res chain seq x y z
N MET A 1 -10.62 -8.67 -34.65
CA MET A 1 -11.31 -7.68 -33.80
C MET A 1 -10.78 -6.31 -34.17
N THR A 2 -11.64 -5.31 -34.37
CA THR A 2 -11.19 -3.95 -34.67
C THR A 2 -10.65 -3.31 -33.39
N MET A 3 -9.42 -2.80 -33.41
CA MET A 3 -8.83 -2.08 -32.27
C MET A 3 -9.67 -0.85 -31.92
N THR A 4 -9.81 -0.60 -30.62
CA THR A 4 -10.39 0.65 -30.12
C THR A 4 -9.39 1.80 -30.25
N LYS A 5 -9.89 3.03 -30.32
CA LYS A 5 -9.05 4.25 -30.31
C LYS A 5 -8.08 4.32 -29.13
N ARG A 6 -8.45 3.73 -27.98
CA ARG A 6 -7.58 3.71 -26.79
C ARG A 6 -6.49 2.64 -26.90
N GLU A 7 -6.79 1.49 -27.49
CA GLU A 7 -5.75 0.50 -27.80
C GLU A 7 -4.73 1.05 -28.80
N GLU A 8 -5.17 1.79 -29.83
CA GLU A 8 -4.26 2.50 -30.74
C GLU A 8 -3.31 3.43 -29.99
N VAL A 9 -3.82 4.19 -29.02
CA VAL A 9 -3.00 5.05 -28.14
C VAL A 9 -2.01 4.22 -27.33
N PHE A 10 -2.41 3.05 -26.83
CA PHE A 10 -1.51 2.16 -26.10
C PHE A 10 -0.38 1.62 -26.98
N TYR A 11 -0.67 1.09 -28.17
CA TYR A 11 0.34 0.53 -29.07
C TYR A 11 1.22 1.58 -29.76
N LYS A 12 0.77 2.84 -29.85
CA LYS A 12 1.60 3.93 -30.37
C LYS A 12 2.89 4.07 -29.56
N ASN A 13 4.03 4.13 -30.26
CA ASN A 13 5.37 4.28 -29.67
C ASN A 13 5.77 3.12 -28.72
N LEU A 14 5.12 1.96 -28.84
CA LEU A 14 5.42 0.78 -28.04
C LEU A 14 6.21 -0.24 -28.88
N ILE A 15 7.39 -0.62 -28.43
CA ILE A 15 8.18 -1.71 -28.99
C ILE A 15 7.70 -3.01 -28.33
N ILE A 16 7.08 -3.90 -29.10
CA ILE A 16 6.45 -5.12 -28.58
C ILE A 16 6.60 -6.28 -29.58
N SER A 17 7.04 -7.45 -29.09
CA SER A 17 7.14 -8.68 -29.87
C SER A 17 5.75 -9.27 -30.16
N ASP A 18 5.64 -10.14 -31.16
CA ASP A 18 4.36 -10.77 -31.49
C ASP A 18 3.83 -11.67 -30.36
N GLU A 19 4.72 -12.35 -29.65
CA GLU A 19 4.39 -13.13 -28.45
C GLU A 19 3.83 -12.24 -27.34
N ASP A 20 4.48 -11.10 -27.08
CA ASP A 20 4.02 -10.15 -26.07
C ASP A 20 2.76 -9.41 -26.46
N LYS A 21 2.45 -9.25 -27.75
CA LYS A 21 1.14 -8.70 -28.18
C LYS A 21 0.00 -9.57 -27.67
N ILE A 22 0.11 -10.89 -27.77
CA ILE A 22 -0.90 -11.83 -27.26
C ILE A 22 -1.04 -11.69 -25.74
N ARG A 23 0.09 -11.57 -25.02
CA ARG A 23 0.08 -11.36 -23.56
C ARG A 23 -0.52 -10.00 -23.18
N ALA A 24 -0.20 -8.95 -23.93
CA ALA A 24 -0.75 -7.61 -23.76
C ALA A 24 -2.26 -7.63 -23.94
N GLU A 25 -2.79 -8.22 -25.02
CA GLU A 25 -4.23 -8.33 -25.27
C GLU A 25 -4.98 -9.00 -24.10
N LYS A 26 -4.44 -10.11 -23.57
CA LYS A 26 -4.99 -10.77 -22.36
C LYS A 26 -4.99 -9.83 -21.14
N SER A 27 -3.90 -9.08 -20.95
CA SER A 27 -3.76 -8.12 -19.86
C SER A 27 -4.74 -6.94 -20.01
N LEU A 28 -4.84 -6.36 -21.21
CA LEU A 28 -5.75 -5.25 -21.52
C LEU A 28 -7.21 -5.65 -21.30
N LYS A 29 -7.59 -6.86 -21.72
CA LYS A 29 -8.95 -7.40 -21.53
C LYS A 29 -9.34 -7.51 -20.06
N SER A 30 -8.42 -7.93 -19.19
CA SER A 30 -8.69 -8.18 -17.76
C SER A 30 -8.48 -6.96 -16.86
N LYS A 31 -7.58 -6.04 -17.23
CA LYS A 31 -7.14 -4.93 -16.37
C LYS A 31 -7.50 -3.55 -16.92
N GLY A 32 -8.01 -3.48 -18.15
CA GLY A 32 -8.33 -2.25 -18.86
C GLY A 32 -7.08 -1.55 -19.42
N VAL A 33 -7.27 -0.76 -20.48
CA VAL A 33 -6.16 -0.12 -21.22
C VAL A 33 -5.59 1.12 -20.56
N GLU A 34 -6.39 1.86 -19.79
CA GLU A 34 -6.01 3.16 -19.24
C GLU A 34 -4.79 3.10 -18.30
N LYS A 35 -4.71 2.07 -17.45
CA LYS A 35 -3.56 1.90 -16.55
C LYS A 35 -2.27 1.64 -17.33
N HIS A 36 -2.34 0.86 -18.40
CA HIS A 36 -1.20 0.55 -19.24
C HIS A 36 -0.72 1.79 -20.02
N ILE A 37 -1.65 2.62 -20.52
CA ILE A 37 -1.33 3.91 -21.13
C ILE A 37 -0.63 4.82 -20.13
N LEU A 38 -1.20 4.97 -18.92
CA LEU A 38 -0.63 5.83 -17.87
C LEU A 38 0.81 5.44 -17.51
N ILE A 39 1.07 4.13 -17.35
CA ILE A 39 2.42 3.61 -17.09
C ILE A 39 3.34 3.95 -18.25
N LYS A 40 2.93 3.62 -19.49
CA LYS A 40 3.73 3.88 -20.69
C LYS A 40 4.09 5.36 -20.82
N GLU A 41 3.11 6.25 -20.71
CA GLU A 41 3.32 7.70 -20.79
C GLU A 41 4.26 8.21 -19.69
N ARG A 42 4.13 7.69 -18.46
CA ARG A 42 5.06 8.06 -17.39
C ARG A 42 6.48 7.62 -17.69
N LEU A 43 6.66 6.39 -18.14
CA LEU A 43 7.98 5.85 -18.44
C LEU A 43 8.62 6.54 -19.65
N LEU A 44 7.83 6.90 -20.67
CA LEU A 44 8.30 7.71 -21.80
C LEU A 44 8.85 9.06 -21.36
N ASN A 45 8.24 9.72 -20.36
CA ASN A 45 8.76 10.98 -19.82
C ASN A 45 10.14 10.85 -19.14
N TRP A 46 10.55 9.64 -18.78
CA TRP A 46 11.89 9.36 -18.24
C TRP A 46 12.84 8.75 -19.27
N SER A 47 12.33 8.45 -20.47
CA SER A 47 13.11 7.92 -21.57
C SER A 47 13.69 9.06 -22.39
N THR A 48 14.90 8.84 -22.93
CA THR A 48 15.48 9.71 -23.98
C THR A 48 15.01 9.30 -25.38
N SER A 49 14.26 8.20 -25.50
CA SER A 49 13.70 7.68 -26.75
C SER A 49 12.24 8.10 -26.92
N GLU A 50 11.80 8.25 -28.17
CA GLU A 50 10.39 8.48 -28.51
C GLU A 50 9.52 7.22 -28.34
N SER A 51 10.14 6.06 -28.14
CA SER A 51 9.51 4.76 -27.97
C SER A 51 9.96 4.04 -26.69
N ILE A 52 9.17 3.05 -26.27
CA ILE A 52 9.46 2.24 -25.08
C ILE A 52 9.10 0.77 -25.27
N GLU A 53 9.88 -0.11 -24.67
CA GLU A 53 9.69 -1.55 -24.65
C GLU A 53 8.49 -1.94 -23.76
N TYR A 54 7.64 -2.83 -24.28
CA TYR A 54 6.50 -3.35 -23.52
C TYR A 54 6.93 -4.09 -22.25
N GLU A 55 8.10 -4.75 -22.27
CA GLU A 55 8.70 -5.41 -21.11
C GLU A 55 8.77 -4.46 -19.90
N LYS A 56 9.12 -3.18 -20.11
CA LYS A 56 9.17 -2.15 -19.06
C LYS A 56 7.80 -1.81 -18.51
N VAL A 57 6.79 -1.69 -19.37
CA VAL A 57 5.40 -1.43 -18.97
C VAL A 57 4.86 -2.62 -18.16
N ALA A 58 5.07 -3.84 -18.64
CA ALA A 58 4.62 -5.07 -17.99
C ALA A 58 5.31 -5.27 -16.63
N SER A 59 6.63 -5.06 -16.57
CA SER A 59 7.43 -5.17 -15.34
C SER A 59 7.03 -4.13 -14.31
N THR A 60 6.82 -2.88 -14.72
CA THR A 60 6.30 -1.81 -13.85
C THR A 60 4.94 -2.16 -13.26
N TYR A 61 4.03 -2.73 -14.06
CA TYR A 61 2.72 -3.16 -13.58
C TYR A 61 2.83 -4.29 -12.54
N ARG A 62 3.66 -5.30 -12.82
CA ARG A 62 3.91 -6.42 -11.91
C ARG A 62 4.57 -5.94 -10.62
N TYR A 63 5.54 -5.03 -10.71
CA TYR A 63 6.21 -4.44 -9.56
C TYR A 63 5.24 -3.69 -8.64
N ASP A 64 4.37 -2.84 -9.19
CA ASP A 64 3.29 -2.19 -8.42
C ASP A 64 2.39 -3.21 -7.71
N LYS A 65 2.02 -4.30 -8.40
CA LYS A 65 1.22 -5.38 -7.80
C LYS A 65 1.95 -6.08 -6.66
N ARG A 66 3.26 -6.35 -6.80
CA ARG A 66 4.09 -6.96 -5.75
C ARG A 66 4.17 -6.05 -4.54
N ILE A 67 4.50 -4.77 -4.71
CA ILE A 67 4.51 -3.79 -3.61
C ILE A 67 3.15 -3.75 -2.91
N ARG A 68 2.05 -3.59 -3.67
CA ARG A 68 0.71 -3.52 -3.10
C ARG A 68 0.35 -4.77 -2.30
N TYR A 69 0.70 -5.96 -2.79
CA TYR A 69 0.46 -7.21 -2.07
C TYR A 69 1.29 -7.30 -0.78
N THR A 70 2.57 -6.93 -0.84
CA THR A 70 3.44 -6.86 0.33
C THR A 70 2.86 -5.90 1.37
N LEU A 71 2.47 -4.69 0.97
CA LEU A 71 1.88 -3.71 1.88
C LEU A 71 0.54 -4.17 2.47
N PHE A 72 -0.30 -4.83 1.67
CA PHE A 72 -1.55 -5.41 2.16
C PHE A 72 -1.27 -6.35 3.35
N LYS A 73 -0.29 -7.26 3.23
CA LYS A 73 0.10 -8.17 4.32
C LYS A 73 0.42 -7.42 5.62
N TYR A 74 1.26 -6.39 5.56
CA TYR A 74 1.70 -5.67 6.76
C TYR A 74 0.65 -4.75 7.35
N ILE A 75 -0.19 -4.15 6.50
CA ILE A 75 -1.31 -3.35 6.95
C ILE A 75 -2.35 -4.24 7.64
N SER A 76 -2.66 -5.41 7.07
CA SER A 76 -3.53 -6.40 7.71
C SER A 76 -2.98 -6.87 9.05
N TYR A 77 -1.68 -7.15 9.13
CA TYR A 77 -1.01 -7.47 10.39
C TYR A 77 -1.20 -6.35 11.43
N LEU A 78 -1.02 -5.09 11.04
CA LEU A 78 -1.16 -3.96 11.95
C LEU A 78 -2.62 -3.79 12.44
N GLU A 79 -3.61 -3.96 11.55
CA GLU A 79 -5.03 -3.97 11.92
C GLU A 79 -5.33 -5.09 12.92
N GLU A 80 -4.82 -6.29 12.70
CA GLU A 80 -4.98 -7.44 13.59
C GLU A 80 -4.32 -7.19 14.95
N LEU A 81 -3.09 -6.70 14.97
CA LEU A 81 -2.36 -6.34 16.20
C LEU A 81 -3.18 -5.37 17.07
N TYR A 82 -3.72 -4.31 16.47
CA TYR A 82 -4.52 -3.33 17.21
C TYR A 82 -5.81 -3.91 17.75
N ARG A 83 -6.51 -4.75 16.99
CA ARG A 83 -7.70 -5.46 17.50
C ARG A 83 -7.32 -6.40 18.65
N ALA A 84 -6.24 -7.17 18.52
CA ALA A 84 -5.76 -8.10 19.54
C ALA A 84 -5.42 -7.37 20.85
N VAL A 85 -4.67 -6.26 20.80
CA VAL A 85 -4.36 -5.44 21.98
C VAL A 85 -5.63 -5.00 22.72
N ILE A 86 -6.67 -4.58 21.99
CA ILE A 86 -7.94 -4.18 22.61
C ILE A 86 -8.67 -5.40 23.20
N LEU A 87 -8.75 -6.51 22.46
CA LEU A 87 -9.45 -7.72 22.89
C LEU A 87 -8.84 -8.34 24.13
N ASP A 88 -7.53 -8.57 24.11
CA ASP A 88 -6.82 -9.26 25.20
C ASP A 88 -6.93 -8.50 26.53
N ASN A 89 -7.11 -7.18 26.48
CA ASN A 89 -7.21 -6.33 27.66
C ASN A 89 -8.65 -6.06 28.11
N TYR A 90 -9.66 -6.15 27.23
CA TYR A 90 -11.01 -5.64 27.52
C TYR A 90 -12.17 -6.54 27.10
N VAL A 91 -11.93 -7.73 26.55
CA VAL A 91 -13.02 -8.64 26.13
C VAL A 91 -13.96 -9.03 27.28
N VAL A 92 -13.44 -9.10 28.51
CA VAL A 92 -14.23 -9.43 29.72
C VAL A 92 -14.94 -8.21 30.31
N ASP A 93 -14.34 -7.02 30.23
CA ASP A 93 -14.95 -5.76 30.69
C ASP A 93 -15.02 -4.73 29.56
N VAL A 94 -16.13 -4.81 28.83
CA VAL A 94 -16.41 -3.95 27.68
C VAL A 94 -16.99 -2.58 28.08
N ARG A 95 -17.20 -2.29 29.37
CA ARG A 95 -17.81 -1.01 29.82
C ARG A 95 -16.75 0.06 30.09
N GLN A 96 -16.03 0.47 29.05
CA GLN A 96 -14.95 1.46 29.18
C GLN A 96 -15.36 2.88 28.79
N LYS A 97 -14.89 3.86 29.58
CA LYS A 97 -15.15 5.29 29.34
C LYS A 97 -14.35 5.85 28.16
N PHE A 98 -13.24 5.24 27.77
CA PHE A 98 -12.38 5.72 26.69
C PHE A 98 -12.78 5.21 25.29
N TRP A 99 -13.84 4.39 25.18
CA TRP A 99 -14.38 3.99 23.88
C TRP A 99 -14.79 5.21 23.05
N ILE A 100 -14.37 5.23 21.78
CA ILE A 100 -14.81 6.22 20.80
C ILE A 100 -16.28 5.98 20.46
N LYS A 101 -16.92 7.00 19.87
CA LYS A 101 -18.33 6.94 19.48
C LYS A 101 -18.62 5.73 18.58
N ASP A 102 -17.82 5.55 17.55
CA ASP A 102 -18.02 4.50 16.54
C ASP A 102 -17.98 3.10 17.17
N LEU A 103 -16.97 2.83 18.01
CA LEU A 103 -16.87 1.55 18.72
C LEU A 103 -18.03 1.35 19.71
N ARG A 104 -18.50 2.39 20.41
CA ARG A 104 -19.68 2.29 21.30
C ARG A 104 -20.95 1.97 20.53
N GLU A 105 -21.11 2.52 19.33
CA GLU A 105 -22.24 2.24 18.46
C GLU A 105 -22.20 0.79 17.97
N GLN A 106 -21.04 0.29 17.54
CA GLN A 106 -20.89 -1.11 17.16
C GLN A 106 -21.07 -2.06 18.35
N LEU A 107 -20.54 -1.75 19.54
CA LEU A 107 -20.79 -2.55 20.75
C LEU A 107 -22.29 -2.67 21.05
N LYS A 108 -23.08 -1.60 20.86
CA LYS A 108 -24.54 -1.69 21.02
C LYS A 108 -25.18 -2.56 19.93
N ALA A 109 -24.74 -2.42 18.68
CA ALA A 109 -25.26 -3.20 17.56
C ALA A 109 -24.99 -4.72 17.71
N TYR A 110 -23.83 -5.08 18.27
CA TYR A 110 -23.39 -6.46 18.45
C TYR A 110 -23.55 -6.97 19.88
N SER A 111 -24.55 -6.49 20.63
CA SER A 111 -24.88 -7.00 21.99
C SER A 111 -23.70 -7.02 22.97
N ASN A 112 -22.82 -6.03 22.88
CA ASN A 112 -21.56 -5.88 23.59
C ASN A 112 -20.50 -6.96 23.30
N ASN A 113 -20.60 -7.68 22.17
CA ASN A 113 -19.49 -8.49 21.66
C ASN A 113 -18.40 -7.56 21.12
N LEU A 114 -17.28 -7.49 21.84
CA LEU A 114 -16.15 -6.62 21.48
C LEU A 114 -15.45 -7.08 20.20
N ASN A 115 -15.37 -8.39 19.94
CA ASN A 115 -14.74 -8.91 18.73
C ASN A 115 -15.53 -8.45 17.50
N ASP A 116 -16.82 -8.74 17.47
CA ASP A 116 -17.68 -8.35 16.35
C ASP A 116 -17.71 -6.83 16.19
N ALA A 117 -17.76 -6.07 17.29
CA ALA A 117 -17.75 -4.61 17.22
C ALA A 117 -16.47 -4.04 16.59
N LEU A 118 -15.30 -4.64 16.88
CA LEU A 118 -14.01 -4.21 16.32
C LEU A 118 -13.83 -4.60 14.85
N GLU A 119 -14.50 -5.65 14.38
CA GLU A 119 -14.54 -6.02 12.96
C GLU A 119 -15.36 -5.01 12.12
N HIS A 120 -16.29 -4.29 12.76
CA HIS A 120 -17.22 -3.37 12.09
C HIS A 120 -16.86 -1.88 12.21
N ILE A 121 -15.74 -1.54 12.86
CA ILE A 121 -15.16 -0.20 12.77
C ILE A 121 -14.13 -0.14 11.64
N ASP A 122 -14.01 1.01 10.99
CA ASP A 122 -12.99 1.22 9.99
C ASP A 122 -11.59 1.40 10.62
N PHE A 123 -10.57 1.37 9.77
CA PHE A 123 -9.18 1.50 10.22
C PHE A 123 -8.88 2.84 10.90
N SER A 124 -9.54 3.92 10.49
CA SER A 124 -9.36 5.24 11.10
C SER A 124 -9.91 5.25 12.52
N ALA A 125 -11.10 4.69 12.72
CA ALA A 125 -11.73 4.52 14.02
C ALA A 125 -10.88 3.61 14.92
N LEU A 126 -10.31 2.51 14.38
CA LEU A 126 -9.40 1.63 15.12
C LEU A 126 -8.15 2.37 15.61
N LEU A 127 -7.47 3.13 14.72
CA LEU A 127 -6.31 3.95 15.09
C LEU A 127 -6.63 4.96 16.20
N ILE A 128 -7.73 5.71 16.04
CA ILE A 128 -8.18 6.69 17.04
C ILE A 128 -8.49 5.99 18.37
N GLN A 129 -9.10 4.81 18.32
CA GLN A 129 -9.38 4.03 19.51
C GLN A 129 -8.10 3.63 20.23
N CYS A 130 -7.11 3.08 19.52
CA CYS A 130 -5.82 2.70 20.10
C CYS A 130 -5.12 3.90 20.76
N GLN A 131 -5.21 5.09 20.17
CA GLN A 131 -4.63 6.31 20.75
C GLN A 131 -5.32 6.78 22.05
N ARG A 132 -6.58 6.38 22.28
CA ARG A 132 -7.36 6.71 23.50
C ARG A 132 -7.23 5.68 24.61
N LEU A 133 -6.55 4.57 24.37
CA LEU A 133 -6.34 3.55 25.39
C LEU A 133 -5.57 4.13 26.59
N PRO A 134 -5.77 3.56 27.80
CA PRO A 134 -4.92 3.84 28.96
C PRO A 134 -3.43 3.66 28.63
N LYS A 135 -2.57 4.41 29.31
CA LYS A 135 -1.14 4.53 28.97
C LYS A 135 -0.44 3.17 28.86
N GLU A 136 -0.74 2.27 29.78
CA GLU A 136 -0.13 0.94 29.88
C GLU A 136 -0.49 0.07 28.68
N VAL A 137 -1.77 0.08 28.27
CA VAL A 137 -2.24 -0.71 27.12
C VAL A 137 -1.86 -0.04 25.80
N LYS A 138 -1.92 1.29 25.72
CA LYS A 138 -1.49 2.06 24.55
C LYS A 138 -0.03 1.79 24.19
N ALA A 139 0.84 1.54 25.18
CA ALA A 139 2.24 1.20 24.94
C ALA A 139 2.40 -0.10 24.14
N LEU A 140 1.46 -1.05 24.26
CA LEU A 140 1.45 -2.31 23.50
C LEU A 140 1.16 -2.09 22.01
N CYS A 141 0.55 -0.96 21.63
CA CYS A 141 0.33 -0.61 20.22
C CYS A 141 1.63 -0.18 19.50
N GLY A 142 2.73 0.06 20.21
CA GLY A 142 4.02 0.36 19.57
C GLY A 142 4.06 1.64 18.75
N PHE A 143 3.23 2.65 19.08
CA PHE A 143 3.16 3.89 18.31
C PHE A 143 4.52 4.61 18.19
N PRO A 144 4.80 5.25 17.03
CA PRO A 144 6.01 6.06 16.84
C PRO A 144 6.00 7.33 17.73
N LYS A 145 7.12 8.06 17.73
CA LYS A 145 7.34 9.24 18.59
C LYS A 145 6.18 10.23 18.52
N ILE A 146 5.74 10.72 19.68
CA ILE A 146 4.48 11.47 19.88
C ILE A 146 4.38 12.76 19.04
N LYS A 147 5.50 13.39 18.67
CA LYS A 147 5.51 14.73 18.08
C LYS A 147 4.64 14.86 16.81
N HIS A 148 4.60 13.82 15.97
CA HIS A 148 3.87 13.82 14.69
C HIS A 148 2.86 12.68 14.54
N LEU A 149 2.53 11.98 15.65
CA LEU A 149 1.70 10.77 15.62
C LEU A 149 0.35 10.95 14.91
N ASN A 150 -0.30 12.10 15.05
CA ASN A 150 -1.58 12.37 14.39
C ASN A 150 -1.44 12.49 12.87
N ASP A 151 -0.45 13.26 12.42
CA ASP A 151 -0.17 13.44 10.99
C ASP A 151 0.21 12.09 10.35
N ASP A 152 1.09 11.34 11.03
CA ASP A 152 1.54 10.03 10.59
C ASP A 152 0.41 8.99 10.57
N SER A 153 -0.55 9.08 11.50
CA SER A 153 -1.75 8.22 11.51
C SER A 153 -2.69 8.54 10.33
N ILE A 154 -2.82 9.83 9.97
CA ILE A 154 -3.59 10.25 8.79
C ILE A 154 -2.92 9.72 7.52
N ALA A 155 -1.60 9.88 7.39
CA ALA A 155 -0.85 9.36 6.26
C ALA A 155 -0.92 7.82 6.14
N LEU A 156 -0.83 7.11 7.26
CA LEU A 156 -0.99 5.66 7.31
C LEU A 156 -2.38 5.22 6.82
N LYS A 157 -3.44 5.92 7.23
CA LYS A 157 -4.80 5.68 6.74
C LYS A 157 -4.89 5.89 5.23
N GLU A 158 -4.30 6.95 4.67
CA GLU A 158 -4.34 7.17 3.22
C GLU A 158 -3.54 6.13 2.43
N LEU A 159 -2.36 5.70 2.93
CA LEU A 159 -1.64 4.56 2.35
C LEU A 159 -2.51 3.30 2.36
N ARG A 160 -3.15 2.99 3.50
CA ARG A 160 -4.05 1.85 3.65
C ARG A 160 -5.20 1.91 2.64
N ASN A 161 -5.84 3.06 2.49
CA ASN A 161 -6.90 3.25 1.50
C ASN A 161 -6.40 3.05 0.07
N ALA A 162 -5.20 3.54 -0.27
CA ALA A 162 -4.61 3.35 -1.59
C ALA A 162 -4.36 1.86 -1.90
N VAL A 163 -3.83 1.11 -0.93
CA VAL A 163 -3.58 -0.33 -1.03
C VAL A 163 -4.90 -1.10 -1.17
N MET A 164 -5.84 -0.90 -0.25
CA MET A 164 -7.11 -1.63 -0.19
C MET A 164 -8.05 -1.34 -1.37
N HIS A 165 -8.00 -0.11 -1.92
CA HIS A 165 -8.78 0.25 -3.11
C HIS A 165 -8.06 -0.07 -4.43
N ASN A 166 -7.01 -0.88 -4.41
CA ASN A 166 -6.27 -1.31 -5.60
C ASN A 166 -5.79 -0.14 -6.48
N LYS A 167 -5.39 0.98 -5.87
CA LYS A 167 -4.78 2.12 -6.57
C LYS A 167 -3.41 1.72 -7.10
N PHE A 168 -3.00 2.27 -8.23
CA PHE A 168 -1.65 2.09 -8.77
C PHE A 168 -0.68 2.97 -7.98
N LEU A 169 0.01 2.37 -7.01
CA LEU A 169 0.74 3.05 -5.94
C LEU A 169 1.89 3.88 -6.48
N LEU A 170 2.67 3.35 -7.43
CA LEU A 170 3.85 4.03 -7.99
C LEU A 170 3.51 5.39 -8.64
N LEU A 171 2.28 5.56 -9.12
CA LEU A 171 1.82 6.78 -9.79
C LEU A 171 0.72 7.49 -9.01
N TYR A 172 0.38 7.01 -7.81
CA TYR A 172 -0.61 7.62 -6.96
C TYR A 172 -0.04 8.90 -6.33
N ARG A 173 -0.84 9.98 -6.35
CA ARG A 173 -0.44 11.30 -5.84
C ARG A 173 -1.24 11.75 -4.62
N GLY A 174 -2.15 10.92 -4.13
CA GLY A 174 -3.01 11.26 -3.00
C GLY A 174 -2.44 10.81 -1.65
N TYR A 175 -1.13 10.59 -1.57
CA TYR A 175 -0.47 10.31 -0.29
C TYR A 175 -0.42 11.58 0.55
N ASP A 176 -0.69 11.42 1.84
CA ASP A 176 -0.49 12.50 2.81
C ASP A 176 0.97 12.57 3.25
N ILE A 177 1.32 13.73 3.80
CA ILE A 177 2.66 13.98 4.29
C ILE A 177 2.85 13.27 5.64
N CYS A 178 3.94 12.53 5.77
CA CYS A 178 4.39 11.90 7.01
C CYS A 178 5.80 12.37 7.40
N TYR A 179 6.17 12.15 8.66
CA TYR A 179 7.41 12.60 9.27
C TYR A 179 8.26 11.38 9.66
N VAL A 180 9.20 11.02 8.80
CA VAL A 180 10.01 9.81 8.91
C VAL A 180 11.47 10.08 8.57
N ASP A 181 12.38 9.39 9.26
CA ASP A 181 13.79 9.39 8.89
C ASP A 181 13.98 8.64 7.56
N GLY A 182 15.00 8.99 6.77
CA GLY A 182 15.31 8.33 5.48
C GLY A 182 14.65 8.96 4.24
N VAL A 183 14.07 10.16 4.37
CA VAL A 183 13.59 11.00 3.26
C VAL A 183 14.04 12.45 3.44
N ASP A 184 13.98 13.23 2.35
CA ASP A 184 14.41 14.64 2.34
C ASP A 184 13.76 15.44 3.48
N ASP A 185 14.58 16.14 4.25
CA ASP A 185 14.19 16.95 5.43
C ASP A 185 13.34 16.21 6.49
N GLY A 186 13.36 14.86 6.50
CA GLY A 186 12.61 14.04 7.43
C GLY A 186 11.08 14.11 7.27
N LYS A 187 10.60 14.60 6.13
CA LYS A 187 9.16 14.78 5.85
C LYS A 187 8.85 14.67 4.36
N SER A 188 7.91 13.80 3.97
CA SER A 188 7.56 13.64 2.55
C SER A 188 6.17 13.00 2.36
N ALA A 189 5.57 13.23 1.18
CA ALA A 189 4.34 12.57 0.72
C ALA A 189 4.62 11.52 -0.38
N SER A 190 5.86 11.04 -0.49
CA SER A 190 6.19 9.98 -1.45
C SER A 190 5.67 8.62 -0.99
N LEU A 191 5.57 7.67 -1.93
CA LEU A 191 5.31 6.27 -1.58
C LEU A 191 6.41 5.70 -0.67
N LYS A 192 7.69 6.00 -0.93
CA LYS A 192 8.81 5.60 -0.04
C LYS A 192 8.57 6.10 1.39
N ALA A 193 8.24 7.38 1.56
CA ALA A 193 7.96 7.97 2.87
C ALA A 193 6.79 7.29 3.57
N ASN A 194 5.70 7.02 2.84
CA ASN A 194 4.52 6.37 3.42
C ASN A 194 4.79 4.90 3.77
N ILE A 195 5.65 4.19 3.04
CA ILE A 195 6.11 2.84 3.40
C ILE A 195 6.95 2.89 4.70
N LEU A 196 7.89 3.84 4.80
CA LEU A 196 8.65 4.07 6.03
C LEU A 196 7.73 4.44 7.21
N ASN A 197 6.68 5.21 6.93
CA ASN A 197 5.66 5.55 7.91
C ASN A 197 4.94 4.29 8.40
N LEU A 198 4.51 3.38 7.51
CA LEU A 198 3.98 2.08 7.94
C LEU A 198 4.97 1.31 8.83
N ILE A 199 6.25 1.27 8.43
CA ILE A 199 7.30 0.54 9.16
C ILE A 199 7.45 1.05 10.61
N GLN A 200 7.36 2.36 10.85
CA GLN A 200 7.46 2.89 12.23
C GLN A 200 6.26 2.57 13.13
N PHE A 201 5.10 2.17 12.57
CA PHE A 201 3.97 1.65 13.36
C PHE A 201 4.03 0.14 13.60
N LEU A 202 4.90 -0.58 12.89
CA LEU A 202 5.07 -2.02 13.08
C LEU A 202 6.01 -2.31 14.26
N PRO A 203 5.84 -3.46 14.93
CA PRO A 203 6.87 -3.99 15.83
C PRO A 203 8.23 -4.08 15.11
N PRO A 204 9.36 -3.80 15.76
CA PRO A 204 10.66 -3.65 15.09
C PRO A 204 11.04 -4.80 14.15
N GLU A 205 10.89 -6.05 14.59
CA GLU A 205 11.21 -7.24 13.78
C GLU A 205 10.31 -7.36 12.55
N VAL A 206 9.03 -7.00 12.68
CA VAL A 206 8.06 -7.02 11.59
C VAL A 206 8.33 -5.88 10.61
N GLY A 207 8.72 -4.71 11.13
CA GLY A 207 9.16 -3.56 10.33
C GLY A 207 10.41 -3.87 9.51
N GLU A 208 11.41 -4.54 10.10
CA GLU A 208 12.61 -4.97 9.40
C GLU A 208 12.26 -5.97 8.28
N GLN A 209 11.38 -6.95 8.56
CA GLN A 209 10.92 -7.87 7.53
C GLN A 209 10.12 -7.15 6.43
N CYS A 210 9.34 -6.12 6.77
CA CYS A 210 8.62 -5.30 5.80
C CYS A 210 9.58 -4.60 4.84
N ALA A 211 10.65 -3.98 5.36
CA ALA A 211 11.68 -3.35 4.55
C ALA A 211 12.34 -4.36 3.58
N LYS A 212 12.73 -5.53 4.09
CA LYS A 212 13.30 -6.63 3.28
C LYS A 212 12.35 -7.05 2.16
N ASP A 213 11.08 -7.29 2.50
CA ASP A 213 10.07 -7.76 1.54
C ASP A 213 9.76 -6.73 0.45
N ILE A 214 9.80 -5.43 0.78
CA ILE A 214 9.68 -4.36 -0.20
C ILE A 214 10.88 -4.34 -1.14
N ASN A 215 12.11 -4.45 -0.61
CA ASN A 215 13.32 -4.42 -1.41
C ASN A 215 13.40 -5.57 -2.41
N VAL A 216 12.96 -6.78 -2.03
CA VAL A 216 12.96 -7.95 -2.93
C VAL A 216 11.83 -7.93 -3.97
N CYS A 217 10.91 -6.96 -3.93
CA CYS A 217 9.85 -6.85 -4.94
C CYS A 217 10.40 -6.57 -6.36
N ASN A 218 11.61 -6.02 -6.46
CA ASN A 218 12.26 -5.66 -7.73
C ASN A 218 12.98 -6.84 -8.43
N GLU A 219 13.08 -8.01 -7.76
CA GLU A 219 13.75 -9.19 -8.28
C GLU A 219 13.00 -9.80 -9.46
N ASP A 220 13.72 -10.37 -10.42
CA ASP A 220 13.09 -11.20 -11.45
C ASP A 220 12.64 -12.53 -10.82
N ARG A 221 11.35 -12.82 -10.98
CA ARG A 221 10.69 -14.05 -10.52
C ARG A 221 9.73 -14.57 -11.59
N ASN A 222 9.91 -14.10 -12.83
CA ASN A 222 9.00 -14.43 -13.90
C ASN A 222 9.27 -15.84 -14.42
N GLU A 223 8.21 -16.53 -14.79
CA GLU A 223 8.30 -17.82 -15.48
C GLU A 223 8.67 -17.61 -16.97
N GLU A 224 9.20 -18.65 -17.62
CA GLU A 224 9.66 -18.57 -19.03
C GLU A 224 8.55 -18.15 -20.01
N ASP A 225 7.29 -18.41 -19.68
CA ASP A 225 6.14 -18.07 -20.51
C ASP A 225 5.60 -16.65 -20.26
N GLU A 226 6.14 -15.92 -19.27
CA GLU A 226 5.77 -14.54 -18.98
C GLU A 226 6.59 -13.53 -19.82
N THR A 227 6.08 -12.30 -19.95
CA THR A 227 6.86 -11.20 -20.54
C THR A 227 8.12 -11.00 -19.72
N LYS A 228 9.28 -10.93 -20.37
CA LYS A 228 10.59 -10.75 -19.73
C LYS A 228 10.59 -9.60 -18.70
N TRP A 229 11.36 -9.78 -17.63
CA TRP A 229 11.54 -8.75 -16.61
C TRP A 229 12.56 -7.71 -17.09
N ASP A 230 12.10 -6.47 -17.20
CA ASP A 230 12.92 -5.30 -17.51
C ASP A 230 12.37 -4.12 -16.70
N LEU A 231 12.69 -4.08 -15.41
CA LEU A 231 12.16 -3.05 -14.51
C LEU A 231 13.02 -1.77 -14.60
N PRO A 232 12.45 -0.61 -14.98
CA PRO A 232 13.20 0.65 -15.00
C PRO A 232 13.71 1.02 -13.61
N SER A 233 15.00 1.34 -13.48
CA SER A 233 15.61 1.66 -12.18
C SER A 233 15.00 2.91 -11.53
N GLN A 234 14.48 3.84 -12.33
CA GLN A 234 13.90 5.11 -11.86
C GLN A 234 12.63 4.93 -11.01
N ILE A 235 11.96 3.78 -11.10
CA ILE A 235 10.75 3.48 -10.31
C ILE A 235 11.02 2.59 -9.11
N VAL A 236 12.23 2.04 -8.99
CA VAL A 236 12.57 1.12 -7.92
C VAL A 236 12.60 1.88 -6.60
N ILE A 237 11.85 1.36 -5.63
CA ILE A 237 11.86 1.84 -4.25
C ILE A 237 12.84 0.97 -3.47
N THR A 238 13.78 1.63 -2.81
CA THR A 238 14.71 1.01 -1.87
C THR A 238 14.49 1.59 -0.48
N ILE A 239 14.33 0.71 0.49
CA ILE A 239 14.21 1.01 1.91
C ILE A 239 15.53 0.65 2.57
N ASP A 240 16.22 1.65 3.09
CA ASP A 240 17.44 1.46 3.86
C ASP A 240 17.02 1.01 5.27
N ALA A 241 17.42 -0.20 5.65
CA ALA A 241 17.12 -0.81 6.95
C ALA A 241 18.21 -0.48 7.98
#